data_AF-A0A5R2N8W2-F1
#
_entry.id   AF-A0A5R2N8W2-F1
#
_cell.length_a   1.000
_cell.length_b   1.000
_cell.length_c   1.000
_cell.angle_alpha   90.00
_cell.angle_beta   90.00
_cell.angle_gamma   90.00
#
_symmetry.space_group_name_H-M   'P 1'
#
loop_
_entity.id
_entity.type
_entity.pdbx_description
1 polymer ?
#
loop_
_entity_poly.entity_id
_entity_poly.type
_entity_poly.pdbx_seq_one_letter_code
_entity_poly.pdbx_strand_id
1 'polypeptide(L)' 'QLMMQSIIANKLKQCQPDILVRPAVSKYRVLDFLKIDALMNETADIKDRLKREVEKVVEARRGKGKRAAG' A
#
# COMPACT_ATOMS: atom_id res chain seq x y z
N GLN A 1 -7.02 -11.84 -15.38
CA GLN A 1 -6.39 -11.44 -14.10
C GLN A 1 -6.92 -12.19 -12.86
N LEU A 2 -7.94 -13.04 -12.95
CA LEU A 2 -8.56 -13.70 -11.78
C LEU A 2 -7.56 -14.49 -10.91
N MET A 3 -6.65 -15.25 -11.53
CA MET A 3 -5.62 -16.02 -10.82
C MET A 3 -4.76 -15.15 -9.90
N MET A 4 -4.34 -13.97 -10.37
CA MET A 4 -3.50 -13.05 -9.59
C MET A 4 -4.25 -12.50 -8.37
N GLN A 5 -5.53 -12.16 -8.54
CA GLN A 5 -6.37 -11.68 -7.43
C GLN A 5 -6.61 -12.79 -6.40
N SER A 6 -6.80 -14.04 -6.84
CA SER A 6 -6.92 -15.19 -5.95
C SER A 6 -5.64 -15.44 -5.13
N ILE A 7 -4.47 -15.32 -5.75
CA ILE A 7 -3.18 -15.44 -5.05
C ILE A 7 -3.02 -14.33 -4.00
N ILE A 8 -3.32 -13.07 -4.36
CA ILE A 8 -3.25 -11.94 -3.42
C ILE A 8 -4.23 -12.15 -2.25
N ALA A 9 -5.47 -12.53 -2.54
CA ALA A 9 -6.48 -12.78 -1.51
C ALA A 9 -6.04 -13.89 -0.55
N ASN A 10 -5.45 -14.97 -1.06
CA ASN A 10 -4.98 -16.07 -0.22
C ASN A 10 -3.78 -15.64 0.65
N LYS A 11 -2.82 -14.89 0.10
CA LYS A 11 -1.68 -14.35 0.87
C LYS A 11 -2.15 -13.45 2.02
N LEU A 12 -3.14 -12.61 1.77
CA LEU A 12 -3.70 -11.71 2.79
C LEU A 12 -4.43 -12.44 3.92
N LYS A 13 -4.96 -13.65 3.68
CA LYS A 13 -5.54 -14.49 4.73
C LYS A 13 -4.47 -15.10 5.65
N GLN A 14 -3.27 -15.37 5.11
CA GLN A 14 -2.17 -15.96 5.87
C GLN A 14 -1.41 -14.92 6.68
N CYS A 15 -1.17 -13.75 6.10
CA CYS A 15 -0.48 -12.65 6.76
C CYS A 15 -0.98 -11.32 6.19
N GLN A 16 -1.52 -10.48 7.07
CA GLN A 16 -1.95 -9.14 6.70
C GLN A 16 -0.78 -8.16 6.93
N PRO A 17 -0.38 -7.39 5.91
CA PRO A 17 0.63 -6.36 6.11
C PRO A 17 0.06 -5.22 6.96
N ASP A 18 0.91 -4.47 7.66
CA ASP A 18 0.47 -3.29 8.42
C ASP A 18 -0.17 -2.22 7.53
N ILE A 19 0.29 -2.15 6.27
CA ILE A 19 -0.20 -1.20 5.26
C ILE A 19 -0.30 -1.92 3.93
N LEU A 20 -1.48 -1.84 3.29
CA LEU A 20 -1.73 -2.37 1.95
C LEU A 20 -2.16 -1.24 1.02
N VAL A 21 -1.33 -0.92 0.03
CA VAL A 21 -1.62 0.12 -0.96
C VAL A 21 -2.22 -0.50 -2.23
N ARG A 22 -3.36 0.02 -2.69
CA ARG A 22 -4.04 -0.41 -3.93
C ARG A 22 -4.38 0.79 -4.81
N PRO A 23 -3.42 1.32 -5.58
CA PRO A 23 -3.66 2.47 -6.43
C PRO A 23 -4.57 2.08 -7.61
N ALA A 24 -5.41 3.00 -8.08
CA ALA A 24 -6.38 2.78 -9.17
C ALA A 24 -5.72 2.80 -10.56
N VAL A 25 -4.66 2.02 -10.75
CA VAL A 25 -3.82 2.02 -11.96
C VAL A 25 -4.36 1.16 -13.10
N SER A 26 -5.48 0.45 -12.90
CA SER A 26 -6.07 -0.46 -13.88
C SER A 26 -6.49 0.22 -15.19
N LYS A 27 -6.66 1.55 -15.19
CA LYS A 27 -6.96 2.37 -16.37
C LYS A 27 -5.77 2.52 -17.31
N TYR A 28 -4.55 2.31 -16.82
CA TYR A 28 -3.31 2.48 -17.58
C TYR A 28 -2.81 1.11 -18.02
N ARG A 29 -2.52 0.95 -19.31
CA ARG A 29 -1.91 -0.30 -19.79
C ARG A 29 -0.41 -0.28 -19.50
N VAL A 30 0.18 -1.48 -19.40
CA VAL A 30 1.60 -1.68 -19.07
C VAL A 30 2.55 -0.93 -20.01
N LEU A 31 2.16 -0.72 -21.27
CA LEU A 31 2.97 -0.06 -22.29
C LEU A 31 2.52 1.40 -22.58
N ASP A 32 1.61 1.96 -21.79
CA ASP A 32 1.15 3.35 -21.96
C ASP A 32 2.16 4.35 -21.35
N PHE A 33 3.42 4.30 -21.79
CA PHE A 33 4.51 5.15 -21.24
C PHE A 33 4.26 6.65 -21.41
N LEU A 34 3.54 7.05 -22.46
CA LEU A 34 3.18 8.44 -22.73
C LEU A 34 2.19 9.03 -21.69
N LYS A 35 1.60 8.22 -20.82
CA LYS A 35 0.66 8.65 -19.77
C LYS A 35 1.26 8.63 -18.38
N ILE A 36 2.59 8.50 -18.26
CA ILE A 36 3.27 8.38 -16.97
C ILE A 36 3.01 9.60 -16.07
N ASP A 37 3.06 10.81 -16.61
CA ASP A 37 2.85 12.03 -15.83
C ASP A 37 1.41 12.14 -15.31
N ALA A 38 0.43 11.76 -16.13
CA ALA A 38 -0.97 11.71 -15.71
C ALA A 38 -1.20 10.66 -14.61
N LEU A 39 -0.61 9.48 -14.76
CA LEU A 39 -0.66 8.41 -13.75
C LEU A 39 -0.01 8.85 -12.43
N MET A 40 1.16 9.47 -12.48
CA MET A 40 1.88 9.96 -11.30
C MET A 40 1.11 11.08 -10.60
N ASN A 41 0.49 12.00 -11.35
CA ASN A 41 -0.35 13.04 -10.77
C ASN A 41 -1.64 12.48 -10.15
N GLU A 42 -2.32 11.52 -10.81
CA GLU A 42 -3.54 10.87 -10.27
C GLU A 42 -3.25 10.07 -8.99
N THR A 43 -2.01 9.62 -8.79
CA THR A 43 -1.60 8.84 -7.61
C THR A 43 -0.80 9.64 -6.58
N ALA A 44 -0.65 10.96 -6.78
CA ALA A 44 0.17 11.80 -5.92
C ALA A 44 -0.36 11.88 -4.47
N ASP A 45 -1.68 11.86 -4.29
CA ASP A 45 -2.37 11.89 -3.00
C ASP A 45 -2.07 10.63 -2.15
N ILE A 46 -1.87 9.49 -2.82
CA ILE A 46 -1.51 8.21 -2.19
C ILE A 46 -0.21 8.34 -1.42
N LYS A 47 0.77 9.09 -1.94
CA LYS A 47 2.07 9.30 -1.27
C LYS A 47 1.89 9.95 0.09
N ASP A 48 1.11 11.02 0.17
CA ASP A 48 0.97 11.78 1.42
C ASP A 48 0.08 11.05 2.42
N ARG A 49 -0.94 10.32 1.95
CA ARG A 49 -1.69 9.40 2.79
C ARG A 49 -0.81 8.27 3.35
N LEU A 50 0.02 7.66 2.49
CA LEU A 50 0.90 6.57 2.85
C LEU A 50 1.93 6.99 3.90
N LYS A 51 2.53 8.18 3.76
CA LYS A 51 3.45 8.72 4.78
C LYS A 51 2.80 8.78 6.16
N ARG A 52 1.57 9.29 6.25
CA ARG A 52 0.81 9.37 7.51
C ARG A 52 0.46 8.00 8.07
N GLU A 53 0.13 7.02 7.23
CA GLU A 53 -0.13 5.65 7.66
C GLU A 53 1.15 4.98 8.20
N VAL A 54 2.29 5.19 7.52
CA VAL A 54 3.61 4.71 7.97
C VAL A 54 3.98 5.30 9.33
N GLU A 55 3.84 6.61 9.51
CA GLU A 55 4.11 7.27 10.79
C GLU A 55 3.28 6.65 11.93
N LYS A 56 1.98 6.44 11.71
CA LYS A 56 1.09 5.80 12.71
C LYS A 56 1.54 4.39 13.08
N VAL A 57 1.90 3.57 12.09
CA VAL A 57 2.35 2.19 12.32
C VAL A 57 3.68 2.16 13.06
N VAL A 58 4.62 3.03 12.69
CA VAL A 58 5.92 3.13 13.35
C VAL A 58 5.75 3.56 14.81
N GLU A 59 4.97 4.61 15.08
CA GLU A 59 4.72 5.06 16.45
C GLU A 59 3.98 4.01 17.29
N ALA A 60 2.99 3.32 16.73
CA ALA A 60 2.32 2.22 17.42
C ALA A 60 3.28 1.09 17.79
N ARG A 61 4.25 0.76 16.91
CA ARG A 61 5.29 -0.24 17.20
C ARG A 61 6.28 0.23 18.26
N ARG A 62 6.72 1.49 18.21
CA ARG A 62 7.58 2.10 19.24
C ARG A 62 6.91 2.09 20.62
N GLY A 63 5.61 2.40 20.68
CA GLY A 63 4.82 2.37 21.91
C GLY A 63 4.59 0.97 22.47
N LYS A 64 4.42 -0.06 21.62
CA LYS A 64 4.33 -1.46 22.05
C LYS A 64 5.64 -1.98 22.63
N GLY A 65 6.79 -1.59 22.07
CA GLY A 65 8.11 -1.95 22.61
C GLY A 65 8.36 -1.42 24.03
N LYS A 66 7.83 -0.23 24.37
CA LYS A 66 7.93 0.34 25.73
C LYS A 66 7.06 -0.35 26.78
N ARG A 67 5.93 -0.97 26.39
CA ARG A 67 5.00 -1.64 27.31
C ARG A 67 5.35 -3.10 27.61
N ALA A 68 6.17 -3.74 26.77
CA ALA A 68 6.62 -5.11 27.00
C ALA A 68 7.92 -5.21 27.83
N ALA A 69 8.53 -4.07 28.17
CA ALA A 69 9.81 -3.97 28.87
C ALA A 69 9.69 -3.38 30.29
N GLY A 70 8.46 -3.22 30.81
CA GLY A 70 8.16 -2.83 32.19
C GLY A 70 7.09 -3.74 32.76
#